data_AF-A0A949Y9H6-F1
#
_entry.id   AF-A0A949Y9H6-F1
#
_cell.length_a   1.000
_cell.length_b   1.000
_cell.length_c   1.000
_cell.angle_alpha   90.00
_cell.angle_beta   90.00
_cell.angle_gamma   90.00
#
_symmetry.space_group_name_H-M   'P 1'
#
loop_
_entity.id
_entity.type
_entity.pdbx_description
1 polymer ?
#
loop_
_entity_poly.entity_id
_entity_poly.type
_entity_poly.pdbx_seq_one_letter_code
_entity_poly.pdbx_strand_id
1 'polypeptide(L)'
;MSSFQAVNASVDSILQEYEQLTGNALIKDSSLAVNALPISISVPKPVPRSELVPIIESALLLNNYALIPGPEPKTVKVINMNAGKNPRSEALPLYASPAEPSRR
;
A
#
# COMPACT_ATOMS: atom_id res chain seq x y z
N MET A 1 -11.32 -1.06 -20.02
CA MET A 1 -10.85 -2.41 -19.65
C MET A 1 -9.35 -2.42 -19.82
N SER A 2 -8.61 -2.87 -18.81
CA SER A 2 -7.15 -2.85 -18.80
C SER A 2 -6.62 -4.28 -18.67
N SER A 3 -5.70 -4.67 -19.54
CA SER A 3 -4.84 -5.84 -19.33
C SER A 3 -3.63 -5.40 -18.53
N PHE A 4 -3.27 -6.15 -17.49
CA PHE A 4 -2.11 -5.86 -16.65
C PHE A 4 -1.23 -7.10 -16.51
N GLN A 5 0.06 -6.93 -16.81
CA GLN A 5 1.08 -7.93 -16.56
C GLN A 5 2.28 -7.26 -15.91
N ALA A 6 2.74 -7.88 -14.82
CA ALA A 6 3.99 -7.56 -14.18
C ALA A 6 4.76 -8.87 -14.02
N VAL A 7 5.99 -8.92 -14.52
CA VAL A 7 6.85 -10.11 -14.44
C VAL A 7 8.13 -9.70 -13.74
N ASN A 8 8.41 -10.30 -12.59
CA ASN A 8 9.54 -9.96 -11.73
C ASN A 8 9.68 -8.45 -11.47
N ALA A 9 8.54 -7.76 -11.26
CA ALA A 9 8.51 -6.33 -11.03
C ALA A 9 8.92 -6.00 -9.59
N SER A 10 9.51 -4.81 -9.40
CA SER A 10 9.77 -4.30 -8.05
C SER A 10 8.46 -3.87 -7.38
N VAL A 11 8.45 -3.84 -6.05
CA VAL A 11 7.31 -3.32 -5.28
C VAL A 11 6.99 -1.87 -5.67
N ASP A 12 8.00 -1.03 -5.95
CA ASP A 12 7.78 0.35 -6.38
C ASP A 12 7.03 0.46 -7.70
N SER A 13 7.33 -0.39 -8.68
CA SER A 13 6.60 -0.43 -9.96
C SER A 13 5.14 -0.84 -9.77
N ILE A 14 4.87 -1.83 -8.90
CA ILE A 14 3.50 -2.25 -8.58
C ILE A 14 2.73 -1.12 -7.85
N LEU A 15 3.37 -0.44 -6.91
CA LEU A 15 2.76 0.67 -6.18
C LEU A 15 2.49 1.88 -7.07
N GLN A 16 3.36 2.15 -8.05
CA GLN A 16 3.13 3.21 -9.03
C GLN A 16 1.87 2.93 -9.88
N GLU A 17 1.69 1.69 -10.33
CA GLU A 17 0.46 1.29 -11.03
C GLU A 17 -0.77 1.45 -10.13
N TYR A 18 -0.68 1.00 -8.87
CA TYR A 18 -1.75 1.13 -7.90
C TYR A 18 -2.16 2.60 -7.67
N GLU A 19 -1.18 3.50 -7.52
CA GLU A 19 -1.39 4.94 -7.39
C GLU A 19 -2.08 5.53 -8.63
N GLN A 20 -1.68 5.12 -9.83
CA GLN A 20 -2.32 5.59 -11.08
C GLN A 20 -3.75 5.09 -11.23
N LEU A 21 -4.05 3.86 -10.81
CA LEU A 21 -5.39 3.27 -10.90
C LEU A 21 -6.36 3.86 -9.88
N THR A 22 -5.87 4.15 -8.67
CA THR A 22 -6.70 4.62 -7.55
C THR A 22 -6.73 6.15 -7.42
N GLY A 23 -5.69 6.83 -7.86
CA GLY A 23 -5.45 8.26 -7.61
C GLY A 23 -5.12 8.58 -6.16
N ASN A 24 -4.76 7.58 -5.35
CA ASN A 24 -4.39 7.75 -3.94
C ASN A 24 -2.92 8.12 -3.80
N ALA A 25 -2.62 9.10 -2.94
CA ALA A 25 -1.24 9.39 -2.58
C ALA A 25 -0.68 8.31 -1.63
N LEU A 26 0.49 7.76 -1.96
CA LEU A 26 1.11 6.68 -1.18
C LEU A 26 2.16 7.20 -0.19
N ILE A 27 1.99 6.86 1.09
CA ILE A 27 2.97 7.08 2.15
C ILE A 27 3.72 5.77 2.36
N LYS A 28 4.94 5.69 1.83
CA LYS A 28 5.72 4.45 1.82
C LYS A 28 6.57 4.30 3.07
N ASP A 29 6.67 3.08 3.59
CA ASP A 29 7.63 2.73 4.62
C ASP A 29 9.08 3.02 4.18
N SER A 30 9.92 3.55 5.07
CA SER A 30 11.36 3.68 4.81
C SER A 30 12.05 2.34 4.62
N SER A 31 11.53 1.26 5.21
CA SER A 31 12.03 -0.10 5.04
C SER A 31 11.38 -0.84 3.87
N LEU A 32 10.73 -0.16 2.92
CA LEU A 32 10.00 -0.80 1.82
C LEU A 32 10.86 -1.80 1.04
N ALA A 33 12.13 -1.46 0.76
CA ALA A 33 13.03 -2.31 -0.01
C ALA A 33 13.67 -3.46 0.79
N VAL A 34 13.52 -3.49 2.13
CA VAL A 34 14.15 -4.51 2.98
C VAL A 34 13.50 -5.86 2.73
N ASN A 35 14.31 -6.85 2.31
CA ASN A 35 13.85 -8.19 1.95
C ASN A 35 12.75 -8.20 0.87
N ALA A 36 12.73 -7.18 0.01
CA ALA A 36 11.76 -7.08 -1.06
C ALA A 36 12.04 -8.14 -2.13
N LEU A 37 11.09 -9.06 -2.33
CA LEU A 37 11.12 -10.02 -3.43
C LEU A 37 10.39 -9.44 -4.66
N PRO A 38 10.82 -9.79 -5.88
CA PRO A 38 10.10 -9.42 -7.09
C PRO A 38 8.67 -9.97 -7.09
N ILE A 39 7.71 -9.15 -7.52
CA ILE A 39 6.29 -9.50 -7.59
C ILE A 39 5.94 -9.80 -9.04
N SER A 40 5.22 -10.91 -9.25
CA SER A 40 4.68 -11.27 -10.56
C SER A 40 3.16 -11.36 -10.49
N ILE A 41 2.48 -10.68 -11.42
CA ILE A 41 1.02 -10.64 -11.56
C ILE A 41 0.70 -10.86 -13.04
N SER A 42 -0.16 -11.84 -13.33
CA SER A 42 -0.62 -12.12 -14.69
C SER A 42 -2.14 -12.10 -14.72
N VAL A 43 -2.71 -11.10 -15.40
CA VAL A 43 -4.15 -10.99 -15.63
C VAL A 43 -4.41 -11.26 -17.12
N PRO A 44 -4.78 -12.50 -17.50
CA PRO A 44 -4.79 -12.93 -18.91
C PRO A 44 -5.93 -12.32 -19.73
N LYS A 45 -6.99 -11.82 -19.08
CA LYS A 45 -8.12 -11.17 -19.74
C LYS A 45 -8.23 -9.72 -19.27
N PRO A 46 -8.60 -8.77 -20.14
CA PRO A 46 -8.84 -7.40 -19.72
C PRO A 46 -9.94 -7.33 -18.65
N VAL A 47 -9.67 -6.63 -17.55
CA VAL A 47 -10.61 -6.44 -16.44
C VAL A 47 -10.91 -4.93 -16.25
N PRO A 48 -12.04 -4.55 -15.65
CA PRO A 48 -12.26 -3.16 -15.24
C PRO A 48 -11.29 -2.76 -14.12
N ARG A 49 -11.02 -1.44 -14.00
CA ARG A 49 -10.10 -0.90 -12.98
C ARG A 49 -10.49 -1.32 -11.56
N SER A 50 -11.78 -1.34 -11.28
CA SER A 50 -12.35 -1.76 -9.98
C SER A 50 -12.02 -3.21 -9.62
N GLU A 51 -11.76 -4.08 -10.61
CA GLU A 51 -11.36 -5.47 -10.38
C GLU A 51 -9.83 -5.62 -10.33
N LEU A 52 -9.08 -4.77 -11.04
CA LEU A 52 -7.61 -4.82 -11.05
C LEU A 52 -7.01 -4.35 -9.72
N VAL A 53 -7.60 -3.33 -9.09
CA VAL A 53 -7.17 -2.81 -7.78
C VAL A 53 -7.08 -3.92 -6.73
N PRO A 54 -8.14 -4.68 -6.40
CA PRO A 54 -8.06 -5.73 -5.38
C PRO A 54 -7.11 -6.87 -5.74
N ILE A 55 -6.85 -7.13 -7.03
CA ILE A 55 -5.81 -8.09 -7.46
C ILE A 55 -4.42 -7.59 -7.05
N ILE A 56 -4.12 -6.31 -7.31
CA ILE A 56 -2.84 -5.69 -6.92
C ILE A 56 -2.71 -5.66 -5.39
N GLU A 57 -3.76 -5.29 -4.66
CA GLU A 57 -3.77 -5.28 -3.19
C GLU A 57 -3.50 -6.68 -2.61
N SER A 58 -4.12 -7.71 -3.20
CA SER A 58 -3.91 -9.11 -2.79
C SER A 58 -2.48 -9.57 -3.04
N ALA A 59 -1.89 -9.19 -4.18
CA ALA A 59 -0.51 -9.51 -4.51
C ALA A 59 0.48 -8.81 -3.57
N LEU A 60 0.24 -7.54 -3.23
CA LEU A 60 1.05 -6.79 -2.26
C LEU A 60 0.99 -7.45 -0.88
N LEU A 61 -0.21 -7.81 -0.41
CA LEU A 61 -0.39 -8.48 0.88
C LEU A 61 0.31 -9.85 0.93
N LEU A 62 0.20 -10.64 -0.13
CA LEU A 62 0.89 -11.93 -0.26
C LEU A 62 2.42 -11.77 -0.15
N ASN A 63 2.94 -10.61 -0.57
CA ASN A 63 4.36 -10.26 -0.50
C ASN A 63 4.72 -9.43 0.74
N ASN A 64 3.90 -9.52 1.80
CA ASN A 64 4.12 -8.86 3.11
C ASN A 64 4.06 -7.33 3.09
N TYR A 65 3.36 -6.74 2.12
CA TYR A 65 3.04 -5.32 2.11
C TYR A 65 1.59 -5.09 2.49
N ALA A 66 1.35 -4.43 3.61
CA ALA A 66 0.01 -4.03 4.01
C ALA A 66 -0.29 -2.62 3.51
N LEU A 67 -1.47 -2.45 2.92
CA LEU A 67 -2.05 -1.16 2.57
C LEU A 67 -3.06 -0.79 3.64
N ILE A 68 -2.87 0.34 4.30
CA ILE A 68 -3.79 0.82 5.34
C ILE A 68 -4.21 2.27 5.04
N PRO A 69 -5.42 2.69 5.44
CA PRO A 69 -5.85 4.07 5.30
C PRO A 69 -4.84 5.04 5.93
N GLY A 70 -4.50 6.09 5.19
CA GLY A 70 -3.66 7.17 5.68
C GLY A 70 -4.45 8.18 6.52
N PRO A 71 -3.78 9.25 6.99
CA PRO A 71 -4.39 10.26 7.85
C PRO A 71 -5.47 11.10 7.13
N GLU A 72 -5.39 11.21 5.80
CA GLU A 72 -6.28 12.04 4.98
C GLU A 72 -7.07 11.18 3.98
N PRO A 73 -8.24 11.66 3.50
CA PRO A 73 -8.93 11.02 2.37
C PRO A 73 -8.00 10.85 1.17
N LYS A 74 -8.10 9.71 0.49
CA LYS A 74 -7.23 9.34 -0.66
C LYS A 74 -5.74 9.25 -0.34
N THR A 75 -5.38 9.02 0.93
CA THR A 75 -4.00 8.65 1.30
C THR A 75 -3.97 7.20 1.77
N VAL A 76 -2.91 6.48 1.42
CA VAL A 76 -2.69 5.08 1.82
C VAL A 76 -1.27 4.95 2.34
N LYS A 77 -1.10 4.37 3.53
CA LYS A 77 0.22 3.97 4.01
C LYS A 77 0.54 2.57 3.51
N VAL A 78 1.77 2.37 3.07
CA VAL A 78 2.30 1.08 2.64
C VAL A 78 3.31 0.62 3.69
N ILE A 79 3.02 -0.48 4.37
CA ILE A 79 3.85 -1.02 5.46
C ILE A 79 4.53 -2.30 5.00
N ASN A 80 5.86 -2.39 5.15
CA ASN A 80 6.59 -3.63 4.95
C ASN A 80 6.59 -4.45 6.26
N MET A 81 5.86 -5.57 6.26
CA MET A 81 5.72 -6.42 7.44
C MET A 81 6.95 -7.29 7.72
N ASN A 82 7.83 -7.49 6.72
CA ASN A 82 9.10 -8.21 6.93
C ASN A 82 10.08 -7.43 7.81
N ALA A 83 9.88 -6.13 7.98
CA ALA A 83 10.69 -5.28 8.85
C ALA A 83 10.25 -5.33 10.33
N GLY A 84 9.35 -6.23 10.70
CA GLY A 84 8.86 -6.41 12.08
C GLY A 84 7.77 -5.42 12.49
N LYS A 85 7.28 -4.58 11.57
CA LYS A 85 6.15 -3.67 11.83
C LYS A 85 4.83 -4.42 11.77
N ASN A 86 3.92 -4.08 12.68
CA ASN A 86 2.57 -4.63 12.72
C ASN A 86 1.57 -3.62 12.12
N PRO A 87 0.92 -3.90 10.98
CA PRO A 87 -0.02 -2.97 10.36
C PRO A 87 -1.19 -2.58 11.27
N ARG A 88 -1.56 -3.44 12.23
CA ARG A 88 -2.63 -3.15 13.19
C ARG A 88 -2.28 -1.99 14.13
N SER A 89 -1.01 -1.84 14.52
CA SER A 89 -0.60 -0.71 15.36
C SER A 89 -0.56 0.61 14.60
N GLU A 90 -0.31 0.55 13.28
CA GLU A 90 -0.24 1.73 12.40
C GLU A 90 -1.60 2.26 11.94
N ALA A 91 -2.66 1.44 12.09
CA ALA A 91 -4.05 1.79 11.78
C ALA A 91 -4.73 2.60 12.88
N LEU A 92 -4.10 2.75 14.05
CA LEU A 92 -4.62 3.55 15.15
C LEU A 92 -3.94 4.94 15.17
N PRO A 93 -4.70 6.04 15.26
CA PRO A 93 -4.11 7.36 15.43
C PRO A 93 -3.46 7.47 16.81
N LEU A 94 -2.12 7.46 16.86
CA LEU A 94 -1.36 7.71 18.07
C LEU A 94 -1.09 9.21 18.20
N TYR A 95 -1.80 9.88 19.10
CA TYR A 95 -1.49 11.25 19.52
C TYR A 95 -0.52 11.20 20.70
N ALA A 96 0.78 11.29 20.45
CA ALA A 96 1.81 11.36 21.48
C ALA A 96 2.02 12.80 21.99
N SER A 97 0.94 13.55 22.24
CA SER A 97 1.00 14.82 22.96
C SER A 97 -0.15 14.90 23.96
N PRO A 98 0.12 15.22 25.23
CA PRO A 98 -0.96 15.55 26.16
C PRO A 98 -1.68 16.75 25.58
N ALA A 99 -2.98 16.64 25.32
CA ALA A 99 -3.79 17.77 24.91
C ALA A 99 -3.59 18.88 25.95
N GLU A 100 -2.86 19.94 25.61
CA GLU A 100 -2.81 21.11 26.46
C GLU A 100 -4.24 21.66 26.54
N PRO A 101 -4.86 21.68 27.74
CA PRO A 101 -6.17 22.28 27.87
C PRO A 101 -5.99 23.77 27.57
N SER A 102 -6.73 24.27 26.58
CA SER A 102 -6.76 25.68 26.21
C SER A 102 -7.01 26.50 27.47
N ARG A 103 -5.96 27.17 27.97
CA ARG A 103 -6.10 28.12 29.08
C ARG A 103 -6.90 29.30 28.55
N ARG A 104 -8.14 29.41 29.05
CA ARG A 104 -8.95 30.62 28.94
C ARG A 104 -8.40 31.70 29.85
#